data_AF-A0A834KW50-F1
#
_entry.id   AF-A0A834KW50-F1
#
_cell.length_a   1.000
_cell.length_b   1.000
_cell.length_c   1.000
_cell.angle_alpha   90.00
_cell.angle_beta   90.00
_cell.angle_gamma   90.00
#
_symmetry.space_group_name_H-M   'P 1'
#
loop_
_entity.id
_entity.type
_entity.pdbx_description
1 polymer ?
#
loop_
_entity_poly.entity_id
_entity_poly.type
_entity_poly.pdbx_seq_one_letter_code
_entity_poly.pdbx_strand_id
1 'polypeptide(L)'
;MPQSELGPLKSRTPSSERAVPAQELRCGRRLSGWVLAALCAALLGCQPARADVCPSKDIRNNVTNLQTLENCTVIEGHLKILLMFKTKPEHFRGLTFPKLRVVTDYLLLFRVYGLESLSDLFPNLTVIRGNNLFFNYALVVFEMLQLREVGLHSLMNITRGAVRIEKNPELCYLSTLDWSKILDSVEDNYIVANKNDRECGDVCPGAPRGETLCPTTTLNGHFSERCWTQKFCQKKRCDATTQFGEVRVFAPFALV
;
A
#
# COMPACT_ATOMS: atom_id res chain seq x y z
N MET A 1 68.95 77.96 -2.72
CA MET A 1 69.41 77.35 -3.99
C MET A 1 70.28 76.15 -3.63
N PRO A 2 70.27 75.02 -4.36
CA PRO A 2 69.43 74.54 -5.48
C PRO A 2 68.47 73.39 -5.02
N GLN A 3 67.33 73.14 -5.69
CA GLN A 3 67.05 72.10 -6.73
C GLN A 3 67.44 70.67 -6.28
N SER A 4 66.68 69.60 -6.47
CA SER A 4 65.43 69.24 -7.17
C SER A 4 65.24 67.75 -6.89
N GLU A 5 64.02 67.22 -6.91
CA GLU A 5 63.63 65.95 -7.58
C GLU A 5 62.17 65.62 -7.22
N LEU A 6 61.41 65.35 -8.28
CA LEU A 6 59.97 65.12 -8.33
C LEU A 6 59.77 63.63 -8.62
N GLY A 7 58.89 62.93 -7.90
CA GLY A 7 58.51 61.54 -8.21
C GLY A 7 57.17 61.15 -7.57
N PRO A 8 56.35 60.29 -8.20
CA PRO A 8 54.93 60.58 -8.35
C PRO A 8 53.96 59.78 -7.46
N LEU A 9 52.71 60.26 -7.50
CA LEU A 9 51.52 59.94 -6.72
C LEU A 9 51.25 58.45 -6.48
N LYS A 10 50.87 58.12 -5.24
CA LYS A 10 50.16 56.89 -4.88
C LYS A 10 48.73 57.20 -4.44
N SER A 11 47.84 56.34 -4.92
CA SER A 11 46.39 56.42 -4.98
C SER A 11 45.67 56.41 -3.63
N ARG A 12 44.52 57.09 -3.64
CA ARG A 12 43.51 57.19 -2.58
C ARG A 12 42.95 55.82 -2.17
N THR A 13 42.78 55.62 -0.87
CA THR A 13 41.65 54.87 -0.30
C THR A 13 41.00 55.72 0.80
N PRO A 14 39.65 55.73 0.93
CA PRO A 14 38.95 56.67 1.79
C PRO A 14 38.63 56.11 3.18
N SER A 15 38.88 56.97 4.17
CA SER A 15 38.00 57.34 5.28
C SER A 15 37.16 56.27 5.99
N SER A 16 37.58 56.02 7.23
CA SER A 16 36.74 55.63 8.36
C SER A 16 35.60 56.60 8.59
N GLU A 17 34.42 56.12 9.02
CA GLU A 17 33.65 56.79 10.08
C GLU A 17 32.61 55.89 10.75
N ARG A 18 32.84 55.70 12.06
CA ARG A 18 31.94 55.66 13.24
C ARG A 18 30.44 55.31 13.13
N ALA A 19 30.04 54.48 14.10
CA ALA A 19 28.70 53.98 14.40
C ALA A 19 27.73 54.99 15.05
N VAL A 20 26.42 54.76 14.86
CA VAL A 20 25.27 55.27 15.65
C VAL A 20 24.13 54.21 15.61
N PRO A 21 23.06 54.23 16.46
CA PRO A 21 22.68 53.12 17.34
C PRO A 21 21.41 52.37 16.93
N ALA A 22 21.15 51.27 17.63
CA ALA A 22 20.00 50.38 17.46
C ALA A 22 18.64 51.07 17.68
N GLN A 23 17.70 50.82 16.76
CA GLN A 23 16.27 51.06 16.94
C GLN A 23 15.48 49.75 16.85
N GLU A 24 14.55 49.62 17.77
CA GLU A 24 13.66 48.49 18.03
C GLU A 24 12.82 48.05 16.82
N LEU A 25 12.88 46.74 16.50
CA LEU A 25 11.86 46.06 15.70
C LEU A 25 11.11 45.08 16.60
N ARG A 26 9.85 45.46 16.86
CA ARG A 26 8.88 44.75 17.70
C ARG A 26 8.81 43.27 17.36
N CYS A 27 8.80 42.44 18.41
CA CYS A 27 8.49 41.02 18.35
C CYS A 27 7.07 40.81 17.79
N GLY A 28 6.97 40.55 16.48
CA GLY A 28 5.75 40.06 15.87
C GLY A 28 5.42 38.68 16.44
N ARG A 29 4.22 38.53 17.01
CA ARG A 29 3.71 37.26 17.55
C ARG A 29 3.93 36.15 16.52
N ARG A 30 4.82 35.21 16.82
CA ARG A 30 4.90 33.94 16.08
C ARG A 30 3.55 33.26 16.22
N LEU A 31 2.71 33.37 15.20
CA LEU A 31 1.55 32.50 15.08
C LEU A 31 2.09 31.06 15.08
N SER A 32 1.57 30.24 16.00
CA SER A 32 2.00 28.85 16.15
C SER A 32 1.87 28.13 14.81
N GLY A 33 2.73 27.15 14.55
CA GLY A 33 2.71 26.39 13.28
C GLY A 33 1.33 25.82 12.91
N TRP A 34 0.46 25.63 13.90
CA TRP A 34 -0.94 25.27 13.77
C TRP A 34 -1.79 26.33 13.05
N VAL A 35 -1.55 27.61 13.29
CA VAL A 35 -2.28 28.70 12.64
C VAL A 35 -1.88 28.82 11.17
N LEU A 36 -0.59 28.65 10.85
CA LEU A 36 -0.12 28.60 9.47
C LEU A 36 -0.65 27.37 8.73
N ALA A 37 -0.69 26.20 9.37
CA ALA A 37 -1.27 24.98 8.79
C ALA A 37 -2.79 25.10 8.57
N ALA A 38 -3.53 25.70 9.51
CA ALA A 38 -4.97 25.95 9.39
C ALA A 38 -5.29 26.97 8.28
N LEU A 39 -4.50 28.04 8.18
CA LEU A 39 -4.58 29.00 7.07
C LEU A 39 -4.25 28.36 5.73
N CYS A 40 -3.25 27.47 5.68
CA CYS A 40 -2.92 26.71 4.47
C CYS A 40 -4.08 25.79 4.06
N ALA A 41 -4.68 25.06 5.00
CA ALA A 41 -5.83 24.20 4.74
C ALA A 41 -7.07 24.99 4.26
N ALA A 42 -7.29 26.19 4.81
CA ALA A 42 -8.39 27.08 4.42
C ALA A 42 -8.17 27.76 3.06
N LEU A 43 -6.92 28.13 2.72
CA LEU A 43 -6.57 28.79 1.46
C LEU A 43 -6.43 27.80 0.28
N LEU A 44 -6.04 26.55 0.54
CA LEU A 44 -5.85 25.51 -0.48
C LEU A 44 -7.07 24.59 -0.65
N GLY A 45 -8.14 24.76 0.13
CA GLY A 45 -9.32 23.91 0.02
C GLY A 45 -9.03 22.41 0.20
N CYS A 46 -7.95 22.05 0.90
CA CYS A 46 -7.63 20.66 1.23
C CYS A 46 -8.57 20.17 2.32
N GLN A 47 -9.82 19.87 1.93
CA GLN A 47 -10.66 19.01 2.74
C GLN A 47 -10.00 17.63 2.75
N PRO A 48 -9.78 17.00 3.92
CA PRO A 48 -9.41 15.59 3.94
C PRO A 48 -10.48 14.84 3.15
N ALA A 49 -10.07 14.09 2.13
CA ALA A 49 -10.97 13.24 1.36
C ALA A 49 -11.76 12.41 2.38
N ARG A 50 -13.05 12.71 2.54
CA ARG A 50 -13.91 12.02 3.49
C ARG A 50 -14.04 10.60 2.97
N ALA A 51 -13.26 9.69 3.55
CA ALA A 51 -13.35 8.29 3.20
C ALA A 51 -14.78 7.84 3.49
N ASP A 52 -15.45 7.32 2.46
CA ASP A 52 -16.78 6.77 2.60
C ASP A 52 -16.68 5.48 3.43
N VAL A 53 -17.15 5.58 4.68
CA VAL A 53 -17.16 4.46 5.63
C VAL A 53 -18.50 3.75 5.54
N CYS A 54 -18.44 2.43 5.35
CA CYS A 54 -19.59 1.55 5.32
C CYS A 54 -19.58 0.63 6.54
N PRO A 55 -20.75 0.27 7.09
CA PRO A 55 -20.83 -0.76 8.12
C PRO A 55 -20.50 -2.15 7.55
N SER A 56 -20.49 -3.17 8.41
CA SER A 56 -20.40 -4.59 8.01
C SER A 56 -21.33 -4.91 6.83
N LYS A 57 -20.81 -5.69 5.88
CA LYS A 57 -21.54 -6.12 4.68
C LYS A 57 -21.64 -7.64 4.67
N ASP A 58 -22.87 -8.13 4.63
CA ASP A 58 -23.17 -9.55 4.48
C ASP A 58 -23.98 -9.76 3.19
N ILE A 59 -23.28 -10.13 2.13
CA ILE A 59 -23.79 -10.16 0.76
C ILE A 59 -24.03 -11.61 0.35
N ARG A 60 -25.30 -11.95 0.12
CA ARG A 60 -25.75 -13.31 -0.19
C ARG A 60 -26.61 -13.39 -1.43
N ASN A 61 -26.70 -14.61 -1.99
CA ASN A 61 -27.64 -15.06 -3.01
C ASN A 61 -27.48 -14.43 -4.41
N ASN A 62 -27.49 -13.09 -4.52
CA ASN A 62 -27.50 -12.37 -5.78
C ASN A 62 -26.30 -11.43 -5.91
N VAL A 63 -25.67 -11.43 -7.08
CA VAL A 63 -24.53 -10.57 -7.44
C VAL A 63 -24.88 -9.09 -7.37
N THR A 64 -26.12 -8.70 -7.67
CA THR A 64 -26.55 -7.29 -7.63
C THR A 64 -26.34 -6.65 -6.26
N ASN A 65 -26.39 -7.44 -5.19
CA ASN A 65 -26.16 -6.96 -3.82
C ASN A 65 -24.71 -6.47 -3.60
N LEU A 66 -23.77 -6.83 -4.48
CA LEU A 66 -22.41 -6.29 -4.48
C LEU A 66 -22.38 -4.78 -4.73
N GLN A 67 -23.38 -4.21 -5.43
CA GLN A 67 -23.49 -2.76 -5.67
C GLN A 67 -23.50 -1.93 -4.37
N THR A 68 -23.87 -2.55 -3.24
CA THR A 68 -23.79 -1.92 -1.92
C THR A 68 -22.36 -1.56 -1.47
N LEU A 69 -21.34 -1.95 -2.24
CA LEU A 69 -19.92 -1.63 -2.05
C LEU A 69 -19.42 -0.46 -2.91
N GLU A 70 -20.21 0.05 -3.86
CA GLU A 70 -19.77 1.02 -4.89
C GLU A 70 -19.03 2.24 -4.34
N ASN A 71 -19.51 2.79 -3.21
CA ASN A 71 -18.91 3.96 -2.59
C ASN A 71 -18.01 3.62 -1.40
N CYS A 72 -17.96 2.37 -0.94
CA CYS A 72 -17.24 2.02 0.28
C CYS A 72 -15.72 2.11 0.06
N THR A 73 -15.07 3.03 0.77
CA THR A 73 -13.61 3.09 0.86
C THR A 73 -13.09 2.26 2.04
N VAL A 74 -13.81 2.33 3.16
CA VAL A 74 -13.52 1.56 4.38
C VAL A 74 -14.78 0.80 4.79
N ILE A 75 -14.63 -0.48 5.10
CA ILE A 75 -15.65 -1.26 5.78
C ILE A 75 -15.29 -1.34 7.26
N GLU A 76 -16.09 -0.66 8.08
CA GLU A 76 -16.05 -0.73 9.53
C GLU A 76 -16.88 -1.93 9.99
N GLY A 77 -16.20 -3.04 10.24
CA GLY A 77 -16.77 -4.37 10.38
C GLY A 77 -16.17 -5.39 9.41
N HIS A 78 -16.95 -6.42 9.12
CA HIS A 78 -16.56 -7.53 8.24
C HIS A 78 -17.21 -7.43 6.85
N LEU A 79 -16.55 -8.05 5.87
CA LEU A 79 -17.11 -8.27 4.53
C LEU A 79 -17.31 -9.77 4.30
N LYS A 80 -18.55 -10.17 4.09
CA LYS A 80 -18.99 -11.53 3.80
C LYS A 80 -19.62 -11.57 2.42
N ILE A 81 -19.15 -12.46 1.56
CA ILE A 81 -19.76 -12.72 0.25
C ILE A 81 -19.95 -14.23 0.15
N LEU A 82 -21.19 -14.70 0.20
CA LEU A 82 -21.45 -16.13 0.30
C LEU A 82 -22.77 -16.60 -0.29
N LEU A 83 -22.85 -17.91 -0.53
CA LEU A 83 -24.07 -18.62 -0.97
C LEU A 83 -24.65 -18.05 -2.28
N MET A 84 -23.81 -17.85 -3.29
CA MET A 84 -24.22 -17.45 -4.64
C MET A 84 -24.13 -18.66 -5.57
N PHE A 85 -25.19 -19.47 -5.61
CA PHE A 85 -25.21 -20.74 -6.35
C PHE A 85 -25.65 -20.60 -7.81
N LYS A 86 -26.38 -19.53 -8.13
CA LYS A 86 -27.00 -19.30 -9.45
C LYS A 86 -26.17 -18.36 -10.34
N THR A 87 -24.96 -18.04 -9.90
CA THR A 87 -24.11 -17.03 -10.52
C THR A 87 -23.13 -17.68 -11.48
N LYS A 88 -22.79 -16.96 -12.54
CA LYS A 88 -21.93 -17.43 -13.63
C LYS A 88 -20.85 -16.39 -13.92
N PRO A 89 -19.75 -16.73 -14.60
CA PRO A 89 -18.65 -15.80 -14.86
C PRO A 89 -19.08 -14.49 -15.52
N GLU A 90 -20.05 -14.53 -16.42
CA GLU A 90 -20.60 -13.35 -17.10
C GLU A 90 -21.19 -12.31 -16.12
N HIS A 91 -21.68 -12.74 -14.96
CA HIS A 91 -22.25 -11.82 -13.97
C HIS A 91 -21.19 -11.03 -13.21
N PHE A 92 -19.95 -11.53 -13.13
CA PHE A 92 -18.83 -10.84 -12.47
C PHE A 92 -17.98 -10.02 -13.45
N ARG A 93 -18.14 -10.26 -14.75
CA ARG A 93 -17.40 -9.55 -15.79
C ARG A 93 -17.71 -8.05 -15.75
N GLY A 94 -16.67 -7.24 -15.53
CA GLY A 94 -16.79 -5.78 -15.46
C GLY A 94 -17.28 -5.24 -14.10
N LEU A 95 -17.58 -6.10 -13.13
CA LEU A 95 -17.84 -5.66 -11.76
C LEU A 95 -16.52 -5.38 -11.05
N THR A 96 -16.36 -4.14 -10.58
CA THR A 96 -15.18 -3.70 -9.85
C THR A 96 -15.55 -2.72 -8.75
N PHE A 97 -14.91 -2.85 -7.59
CA PHE A 97 -15.07 -1.96 -6.44
C PHE A 97 -13.73 -1.31 -6.10
N PRO A 98 -13.21 -0.41 -6.97
CA PRO A 98 -11.86 0.12 -6.84
C PRO A 98 -11.69 1.09 -5.67
N LYS A 99 -12.78 1.58 -5.07
CA LYS A 99 -12.70 2.45 -3.89
C LYS A 99 -12.34 1.67 -2.63
N LEU A 100 -12.69 0.39 -2.52
CA LEU A 100 -12.48 -0.39 -1.31
C LEU A 100 -10.98 -0.55 -1.03
N ARG A 101 -10.52 0.00 0.10
CA ARG A 101 -9.13 -0.04 0.55
C ARG A 101 -8.93 -0.84 1.83
N VAL A 102 -9.90 -0.79 2.75
CA VAL A 102 -9.72 -1.33 4.09
C VAL A 102 -10.95 -2.09 4.55
N VAL A 103 -10.73 -3.27 5.12
CA VAL A 103 -11.70 -4.01 5.94
C VAL A 103 -11.13 -4.08 7.36
N THR A 104 -11.91 -3.68 8.35
CA THR A 104 -11.40 -3.56 9.73
C THR A 104 -11.48 -4.87 10.51
N ASP A 105 -12.44 -5.75 10.23
CA ASP A 105 -12.50 -7.09 10.81
C ASP A 105 -11.88 -8.11 9.86
N TYR A 106 -12.70 -8.91 9.17
CA TYR A 106 -12.28 -10.01 8.31
C TYR A 106 -13.02 -9.99 6.96
N LEU A 107 -12.43 -10.64 5.96
CA LEU A 107 -13.02 -10.93 4.66
C LEU A 107 -13.32 -12.44 4.57
N LEU A 108 -14.57 -12.79 4.26
CA LEU A 108 -15.00 -14.18 4.08
C LEU A 108 -15.69 -14.37 2.73
N LEU A 109 -15.18 -15.31 1.96
CA LEU A 109 -15.76 -15.80 0.71
C LEU A 109 -16.16 -17.27 0.88
N PHE A 110 -17.42 -17.59 0.59
CA PHE A 110 -17.91 -18.96 0.75
C PHE A 110 -18.96 -19.35 -0.30
N ARG A 111 -18.69 -20.36 -1.13
CA ARG A 111 -19.63 -20.87 -2.15
C ARG A 111 -20.20 -19.77 -3.05
N VAL A 112 -19.31 -19.03 -3.70
CA VAL A 112 -19.67 -18.04 -4.74
C VAL A 112 -19.30 -18.62 -6.10
N TYR A 113 -20.30 -19.05 -6.87
CA TYR A 113 -20.08 -19.69 -8.16
C TYR A 113 -19.86 -18.64 -9.24
N GLY A 114 -19.05 -18.96 -10.25
CA GLY A 114 -18.71 -18.08 -11.36
C GLY A 114 -17.65 -17.02 -11.07
N LEU A 115 -17.24 -16.80 -9.81
CA LEU A 115 -16.17 -15.85 -9.50
C LEU A 115 -14.80 -16.49 -9.71
N GLU A 116 -14.04 -16.01 -10.69
CA GLU A 116 -12.76 -16.61 -11.09
C GLU A 116 -11.52 -15.93 -10.46
N SER A 117 -11.60 -14.64 -10.14
CA SER A 117 -10.50 -13.86 -9.54
C SER A 117 -11.05 -12.69 -8.74
N LEU A 118 -10.38 -12.30 -7.64
CA LEU A 118 -10.68 -11.04 -6.93
C LEU A 118 -9.89 -9.85 -7.46
N SER A 119 -8.98 -10.08 -8.42
CA SER A 119 -8.11 -9.03 -8.96
C SER A 119 -8.90 -7.86 -9.52
N ASP A 120 -9.95 -8.15 -10.30
CA ASP A 120 -10.79 -7.10 -10.87
C ASP A 120 -11.85 -6.60 -9.88
N LEU A 121 -12.28 -7.45 -8.95
CA LEU A 121 -13.34 -7.14 -7.99
C LEU A 121 -12.87 -6.18 -6.90
N PHE A 122 -11.69 -6.44 -6.31
CA PHE A 122 -11.10 -5.65 -5.24
C PHE A 122 -9.63 -5.27 -5.57
N PRO A 123 -9.39 -4.54 -6.66
CA PRO A 123 -8.03 -4.27 -7.15
C PRO A 123 -7.18 -3.45 -6.17
N ASN A 124 -7.84 -2.82 -5.19
CA ASN A 124 -7.33 -1.74 -4.38
C ASN A 124 -7.40 -2.03 -2.87
N LEU A 125 -7.94 -3.20 -2.47
CA LEU A 125 -7.96 -3.63 -1.08
C LEU A 125 -6.54 -3.80 -0.57
N THR A 126 -6.15 -2.98 0.41
CA THR A 126 -4.77 -2.84 0.87
C THR A 126 -4.55 -3.43 2.26
N VAL A 127 -5.54 -3.30 3.14
CA VAL A 127 -5.41 -3.70 4.55
C VAL A 127 -6.64 -4.45 5.03
N ILE A 128 -6.41 -5.56 5.74
CA ILE A 128 -7.40 -6.23 6.59
C ILE A 128 -6.89 -6.13 8.03
N ARG A 129 -7.58 -5.40 8.91
CA ARG A 129 -7.04 -5.14 10.26
C ARG A 129 -7.21 -6.31 11.22
N GLY A 130 -8.28 -7.10 11.11
CA GLY A 130 -8.51 -8.21 12.03
C GLY A 130 -8.86 -7.79 13.46
N ASN A 131 -9.57 -6.66 13.62
CA ASN A 131 -10.08 -6.20 14.91
C ASN A 131 -10.96 -7.30 15.54
N ASN A 132 -11.94 -7.79 14.77
CA ASN A 132 -12.63 -9.06 15.02
C ASN A 132 -12.23 -10.09 13.96
N LEU A 133 -12.35 -11.38 14.30
CA LEU A 133 -11.94 -12.50 13.47
C LEU A 133 -13.09 -13.49 13.27
N PHE A 134 -13.08 -14.22 12.16
CA PHE A 134 -13.90 -15.40 12.00
C PHE A 134 -13.13 -16.60 12.57
N PHE A 135 -13.47 -17.00 13.80
CA PHE A 135 -12.59 -17.81 14.65
C PHE A 135 -11.25 -17.08 14.88
N ASN A 136 -10.14 -17.59 14.33
CA ASN A 136 -8.82 -16.98 14.36
C ASN A 136 -8.40 -16.39 13.00
N TYR A 137 -9.29 -16.34 12.01
CA TYR A 137 -8.96 -15.94 10.64
C TYR A 137 -9.45 -14.53 10.27
N ALA A 138 -8.59 -13.79 9.58
CA ALA A 138 -8.89 -12.47 9.01
C ALA A 138 -9.23 -12.54 7.51
N LEU A 139 -8.75 -13.58 6.82
CA LEU A 139 -9.11 -13.87 5.43
C LEU A 139 -9.53 -15.32 5.32
N VAL A 140 -10.73 -15.56 4.80
CA VAL A 140 -11.29 -16.89 4.58
C VAL A 140 -11.75 -17.02 3.13
N VAL A 141 -11.19 -17.99 2.41
CA VAL A 141 -11.57 -18.38 1.04
C VAL A 141 -11.89 -19.87 1.07
N PHE A 142 -13.18 -20.20 1.08
CA PHE A 142 -13.64 -21.57 1.35
C PHE A 142 -14.66 -22.04 0.31
N GLU A 143 -14.44 -23.23 -0.26
CA GLU A 143 -15.35 -23.84 -1.25
C GLU A 143 -15.69 -22.92 -2.44
N MET A 144 -14.70 -22.18 -2.93
CA MET A 144 -14.80 -21.33 -4.11
C MET A 144 -14.46 -22.14 -5.36
N LEU A 145 -15.45 -22.88 -5.87
CA LEU A 145 -15.24 -23.95 -6.87
C LEU A 145 -14.59 -23.51 -8.19
N GLN A 146 -14.78 -22.24 -8.59
CA GLN A 146 -14.29 -21.73 -9.88
C GLN A 146 -13.22 -20.64 -9.72
N LEU A 147 -12.80 -20.34 -8.48
CA LEU A 147 -11.78 -19.34 -8.21
C LEU A 147 -10.41 -19.90 -8.61
N ARG A 148 -9.73 -19.22 -9.54
CA ARG A 148 -8.44 -19.64 -10.11
C ARG A 148 -7.26 -18.96 -9.45
N GLU A 149 -7.46 -17.78 -8.89
CA GLU A 149 -6.43 -17.00 -8.22
C GLU A 149 -7.09 -16.12 -7.13
N VAL A 150 -6.41 -15.91 -6.00
CA VAL A 150 -6.90 -14.97 -4.98
C VAL A 150 -6.85 -13.54 -5.52
N GLY A 151 -5.80 -13.17 -6.24
CA GLY A 151 -5.75 -11.93 -7.03
C GLY A 151 -5.77 -10.60 -6.24
N LEU A 152 -5.68 -10.61 -4.90
CA LEU A 152 -5.68 -9.40 -4.07
C LEU A 152 -4.33 -8.65 -4.15
N HIS A 153 -3.98 -8.18 -5.34
CA HIS A 153 -2.63 -7.71 -5.66
C HIS A 153 -2.19 -6.42 -4.97
N SER A 154 -3.12 -5.69 -4.36
CA SER A 154 -2.82 -4.50 -3.55
C SER A 154 -2.76 -4.79 -2.06
N LEU A 155 -3.03 -6.02 -1.61
CA LEU A 155 -3.02 -6.40 -0.19
C LEU A 155 -1.59 -6.37 0.35
N MET A 156 -1.34 -5.46 1.28
CA MET A 156 -0.01 -5.21 1.87
C MET A 156 0.10 -5.68 3.32
N ASN A 157 -1.03 -5.75 4.04
CA ASN A 157 -1.03 -6.00 5.47
C ASN A 157 -2.31 -6.69 5.91
N ILE A 158 -2.15 -7.81 6.61
CA ILE A 158 -3.15 -8.34 7.52
C ILE A 158 -2.60 -8.14 8.93
N THR A 159 -3.19 -7.22 9.70
CA THR A 159 -2.59 -6.76 10.96
C THR A 159 -2.74 -7.81 12.07
N ARG A 160 -3.87 -8.52 12.10
CA ARG A 160 -4.15 -9.55 13.10
C ARG A 160 -4.97 -10.68 12.47
N GLY A 161 -4.71 -11.91 12.90
CA GLY A 161 -5.43 -13.11 12.48
C GLY A 161 -4.77 -13.83 11.30
N ALA A 162 -5.08 -15.11 11.16
CA ALA A 162 -4.51 -15.99 10.15
C ALA A 162 -5.30 -15.98 8.83
N VAL A 163 -4.76 -16.66 7.82
CA VAL A 163 -5.41 -16.90 6.53
C VAL A 163 -5.90 -18.35 6.45
N ARG A 164 -7.16 -18.54 6.05
CA ARG A 164 -7.75 -19.85 5.73
C ARG A 164 -8.13 -19.91 4.27
N ILE A 165 -7.47 -20.77 3.50
CA ILE A 165 -7.78 -21.03 2.08
C ILE A 165 -7.94 -22.53 1.91
N GLU A 166 -9.18 -22.98 1.75
CA GLU A 166 -9.49 -24.40 1.83
C GLU A 166 -10.56 -24.83 0.81
N LYS A 167 -10.39 -26.03 0.23
CA LYS A 167 -11.36 -26.66 -0.67
C LYS A 167 -11.67 -25.84 -1.92
N ASN A 168 -10.65 -25.21 -2.51
CA ASN A 168 -10.78 -24.45 -3.76
C ASN A 168 -10.10 -25.24 -4.91
N PRO A 169 -10.84 -26.11 -5.61
CA PRO A 169 -10.26 -27.10 -6.53
C PRO A 169 -9.60 -26.51 -7.77
N GLU A 170 -9.97 -25.29 -8.17
CA GLU A 170 -9.36 -24.60 -9.33
C GLU A 170 -8.30 -23.56 -8.97
N LEU A 171 -8.03 -23.37 -7.67
CA LEU A 171 -7.21 -22.27 -7.18
C LEU A 171 -5.70 -22.55 -7.31
N CYS A 172 -5.03 -21.73 -8.13
CA CYS A 172 -3.59 -21.69 -8.36
C CYS A 172 -2.97 -20.40 -7.78
N TYR A 173 -1.69 -20.13 -8.08
CA TYR A 173 -0.90 -19.00 -7.57
C TYR A 173 -0.70 -18.97 -6.05
N LEU A 174 -0.94 -20.08 -5.34
CA LEU A 174 -0.70 -20.12 -3.89
C LEU A 174 0.80 -20.25 -3.57
N SER A 175 1.54 -21.02 -4.36
CA SER A 175 2.98 -21.24 -4.23
C SER A 175 3.83 -19.99 -4.54
N THR A 176 3.29 -19.09 -5.36
CA THR A 176 3.94 -17.84 -5.76
C THR A 176 3.76 -16.73 -4.73
N LEU A 177 2.98 -16.94 -3.67
CA LEU A 177 2.73 -15.95 -2.63
C LEU A 177 3.61 -16.18 -1.40
N ASP A 178 4.28 -15.11 -0.97
CA ASP A 178 5.01 -15.07 0.29
C ASP A 178 4.14 -14.38 1.37
N TRP A 179 3.39 -15.18 2.13
CA TRP A 179 2.51 -14.68 3.20
C TRP A 179 3.28 -13.98 4.32
N SER A 180 4.57 -14.27 4.50
CA SER A 180 5.45 -13.61 5.47
C SER A 180 5.63 -12.11 5.17
N LYS A 181 5.27 -11.65 3.95
CA LYS A 181 5.32 -10.23 3.58
C LYS A 181 4.01 -9.49 3.88
N ILE A 182 2.95 -10.22 4.22
CA ILE A 182 1.61 -9.67 4.45
C ILE A 182 1.22 -9.81 5.92
N LEU A 183 1.53 -10.95 6.54
CA LEU A 183 1.26 -11.28 7.93
C LEU A 183 2.53 -11.20 8.78
N ASP A 184 2.36 -10.90 10.06
CA ASP A 184 3.47 -10.90 11.03
C ASP A 184 3.81 -12.33 11.51
N SER A 185 2.82 -13.24 11.55
CA SER A 185 3.01 -14.68 11.76
C SER A 185 2.22 -15.47 10.73
N VAL A 186 2.81 -16.55 10.23
CA VAL A 186 2.21 -17.46 9.23
C VAL A 186 1.90 -18.85 9.78
N GLU A 187 2.22 -19.11 11.06
CA GLU A 187 2.15 -20.43 11.69
C GLU A 187 0.71 -20.97 11.75
N ASP A 188 -0.26 -20.09 12.00
CA ASP A 188 -1.67 -20.43 12.12
C ASP A 188 -2.42 -20.45 10.77
N ASN A 189 -1.72 -20.22 9.65
CA ASN A 189 -2.34 -20.27 8.33
C ASN A 189 -2.79 -21.69 8.00
N TYR A 190 -4.01 -21.81 7.49
CA TYR A 190 -4.60 -23.08 7.10
C TYR A 190 -4.91 -23.08 5.60
N ILE A 191 -3.95 -23.57 4.82
CA ILE A 191 -4.02 -23.59 3.35
C ILE A 191 -3.91 -25.03 2.87
N VAL A 192 -5.05 -25.69 2.64
CA VAL A 192 -5.10 -27.14 2.32
C VAL A 192 -6.24 -27.46 1.35
N ALA A 193 -6.17 -28.63 0.71
CA ALA A 193 -7.21 -29.13 -0.20
C ALA A 193 -7.58 -28.14 -1.33
N ASN A 194 -6.59 -27.41 -1.85
CA ASN A 194 -6.72 -26.58 -3.05
C ASN A 194 -6.15 -27.36 -4.27
N LYS A 195 -6.12 -26.74 -5.45
CA LYS A 195 -5.48 -27.35 -6.62
C LYS A 195 -4.03 -27.70 -6.31
N ASN A 196 -3.58 -28.84 -6.84
CA ASN A 196 -2.20 -29.27 -6.69
C ASN A 196 -1.27 -28.32 -7.45
N ASP A 197 -0.27 -27.75 -6.78
CA ASP A 197 0.69 -26.81 -7.38
C ASP A 197 1.38 -27.38 -8.63
N ARG A 198 1.57 -28.70 -8.72
CA ARG A 198 2.19 -29.34 -9.90
C ARG A 198 1.29 -29.33 -11.14
N GLU A 199 -0.02 -29.18 -10.94
CA GLU A 199 -1.02 -29.06 -12.00
C GLU A 199 -1.29 -27.59 -12.34
N CYS A 200 -0.73 -26.66 -11.56
CA CYS A 200 -0.76 -25.23 -11.85
C CYS A 200 0.38 -24.87 -12.80
N GLY A 201 0.04 -24.16 -13.88
CA GLY A 201 1.01 -23.53 -14.78
C GLY A 201 1.30 -22.10 -14.33
N ASP A 202 1.68 -21.91 -13.07
CA ASP A 202 1.89 -20.57 -12.49
C ASP A 202 3.06 -19.87 -13.16
N VAL A 203 2.76 -18.76 -13.84
CA VAL A 203 3.74 -17.93 -14.52
C VAL A 203 3.59 -16.49 -14.03
N CYS A 204 4.69 -15.91 -13.56
CA CYS A 204 4.74 -14.51 -13.12
C CYS A 204 5.03 -13.54 -14.29
N PRO A 205 4.69 -12.26 -14.16
CA PRO A 205 5.01 -11.22 -15.14
C PRO A 205 6.48 -11.24 -15.58
N GLY A 206 6.71 -11.25 -16.90
CA GLY A 206 8.05 -11.21 -17.49
C GLY A 206 8.67 -12.58 -17.81
N ALA A 207 8.32 -13.62 -17.05
CA ALA A 207 8.88 -14.96 -17.23
C ALA A 207 8.74 -15.53 -18.66
N PRO A 208 7.62 -15.35 -19.40
CA PRO A 208 7.51 -15.80 -20.80
C PRO A 208 8.52 -15.16 -21.76
N ARG A 209 9.09 -14.01 -21.39
CA ARG A 209 10.14 -13.31 -22.15
C ARG A 209 11.54 -13.56 -21.59
N GLY A 210 11.67 -14.40 -20.56
CA GLY A 210 12.92 -14.61 -19.83
C GLY A 210 13.31 -13.42 -18.93
N GLU A 211 12.36 -12.54 -18.59
CA GLU A 211 12.59 -11.39 -17.72
C GLU A 211 12.14 -11.70 -16.28
N THR A 212 12.99 -11.43 -15.30
CA THR A 212 12.61 -11.46 -13.88
C THR A 212 12.15 -10.07 -13.46
N LEU A 213 10.84 -9.82 -13.51
CA LEU A 213 10.26 -8.52 -13.16
C LEU A 213 9.75 -8.49 -11.73
N CYS A 214 9.35 -9.65 -11.19
CA CYS A 214 8.77 -9.71 -9.87
C CYS A 214 9.84 -9.86 -8.79
N PRO A 215 9.59 -9.34 -7.57
CA PRO A 215 10.47 -9.60 -6.46
C PRO A 215 10.56 -11.10 -6.20
N THR A 216 11.76 -11.56 -5.91
CA THR A 216 12.03 -12.95 -5.55
C THR A 216 12.27 -13.08 -4.05
N THR A 217 11.82 -14.20 -3.47
CA THR A 217 12.15 -14.57 -2.09
C THR A 217 12.43 -16.06 -2.00
N THR A 218 13.14 -16.48 -0.96
CA THR A 218 13.38 -17.90 -0.68
C THR A 218 12.31 -18.42 0.26
N LEU A 219 11.53 -19.42 -0.17
CA LEU A 219 10.60 -20.15 0.68
C LEU A 219 11.01 -21.62 0.68
N ASN A 220 11.21 -22.21 1.86
CA ASN A 220 11.63 -23.61 2.02
C ASN A 220 12.88 -23.98 1.21
N GLY A 221 13.83 -23.04 1.08
CA GLY A 221 15.07 -23.23 0.30
C GLY A 221 14.91 -23.08 -1.22
N HIS A 222 13.70 -22.87 -1.73
CA HIS A 222 13.44 -22.62 -3.14
C HIS A 222 13.31 -21.12 -3.44
N PHE A 223 14.05 -20.66 -4.44
CA PHE A 223 14.00 -19.28 -4.91
C PHE A 223 12.97 -19.15 -6.02
N SER A 224 11.94 -18.33 -5.80
CA SER A 224 10.87 -18.11 -6.77
C SER A 224 10.49 -16.64 -6.85
N GLU A 225 10.04 -16.23 -8.04
CA GLU A 225 9.34 -14.97 -8.23
C GLU A 225 8.02 -14.95 -7.46
N ARG A 226 7.65 -13.77 -6.98
CA ARG A 226 6.45 -13.57 -6.18
C ARG A 226 5.40 -12.78 -6.94
N CYS A 227 4.27 -13.41 -7.21
CA CYS A 227 3.17 -12.81 -7.95
C CYS A 227 1.82 -13.30 -7.44
N TRP A 228 0.81 -12.45 -7.57
CA TRP A 228 -0.59 -12.75 -7.30
C TRP A 228 -1.29 -13.39 -8.48
N THR A 229 -0.85 -13.04 -9.69
CA THR A 229 -1.40 -13.46 -10.98
C THR A 229 -0.30 -13.35 -12.04
N GLN A 230 -0.56 -13.82 -13.26
CA GLN A 230 0.31 -13.57 -14.44
C GLN A 230 0.55 -12.09 -14.79
N LYS A 231 -0.25 -11.16 -14.24
CA LYS A 231 -0.16 -9.72 -14.51
C LYS A 231 0.39 -8.91 -13.35
N PHE A 232 0.28 -9.41 -12.11
CA PHE A 232 0.58 -8.63 -10.92
C PHE A 232 1.61 -9.31 -10.02
N CYS A 233 2.76 -8.66 -9.85
CA CYS A 233 3.76 -9.05 -8.86
C CYS A 233 3.25 -8.83 -7.44
N GLN A 234 3.76 -9.61 -6.49
CA GLN A 234 3.54 -9.40 -5.07
C GLN A 234 4.42 -8.23 -4.61
N LYS A 235 3.76 -7.19 -4.11
CA LYS A 235 4.46 -6.05 -3.51
C LYS A 235 4.95 -6.43 -2.12
N LYS A 236 6.11 -5.90 -1.74
CA LYS A 236 6.64 -6.02 -0.38
C LYS A 236 6.00 -4.94 0.49
N ARG A 237 5.72 -5.26 1.76
CA ARG A 237 5.42 -4.24 2.78
C ARG A 237 6.62 -3.28 2.84
N CYS A 238 6.38 -1.98 2.67
CA CYS A 238 7.42 -0.99 2.91
C CYS A 238 7.60 -0.87 4.43
N ASP A 239 8.65 -1.48 4.97
CA ASP A 239 9.04 -1.20 6.34
C ASP A 239 9.48 0.27 6.43
N ALA A 240 8.89 1.03 7.35
CA ALA A 240 9.23 2.43 7.59
C ALA A 240 10.71 2.62 8.00
N THR A 241 11.39 1.54 8.38
CA THR A 241 12.81 1.52 8.76
C THR A 241 13.77 1.61 7.57
N THR A 242 13.33 1.30 6.34
CA THR A 242 14.19 1.31 5.14
C THR A 242 14.14 2.63 4.37
N GLN A 243 13.51 3.67 4.93
CA GLN A 243 13.44 5.01 4.33
C GLN A 243 14.59 5.94 4.79
N PHE A 244 15.63 5.40 5.42
CA PHE A 244 16.91 6.07 5.65
C PHE A 244 18.06 5.34 4.92
N GLY A 245 17.88 5.10 3.63
CA GLY A 245 18.98 4.77 2.71
C GLY A 245 19.56 6.04 2.10
N GLU A 246 20.68 6.50 2.66
CA GLU A 246 21.71 7.33 1.99
C GLU A 246 21.28 8.71 1.45
N VAL A 247 20.98 9.66 2.34
CA VAL A 247 21.34 11.06 2.06
C VAL A 247 22.78 11.24 2.51
N ARG A 248 23.72 11.18 1.56
CA ARG A 248 25.08 11.71 1.77
C ARG A 248 24.97 13.22 1.98
N VAL A 249 24.81 13.62 3.24
CA VAL A 249 25.13 15.00 3.62
C VAL A 249 26.65 15.08 3.60
N PHE A 250 27.19 15.63 2.52
CA PHE A 250 28.55 16.17 2.54
C PHE A 250 28.58 17.23 3.63
N ALA A 251 29.21 16.92 4.76
CA ALA A 251 29.57 17.93 5.74
C ALA A 251 30.53 18.92 5.06
N PRO A 252 30.28 20.24 5.13
CA PRO A 252 31.28 21.20 4.68
C PRO A 252 32.47 21.13 5.64
N PHE A 253 33.66 21.15 5.03
CA PHE A 253 34.95 21.31 5.69
C PHE A 253 34.88 22.28 6.88
N ALA A 254 35.25 21.81 8.06
CA ALA A 254 35.75 22.67 9.13
C ALA A 254 37.28 22.72 9.01
N LEU A 255 37.80 23.86 8.57
CA LEU A 255 39.19 24.23 8.82
C LEU A 255 39.41 24.34 10.34
N VAL A 256 40.44 23.65 10.84
CA VAL A 256 41.34 24.16 11.88
C VAL A 256 42.75 23.75 11.48
#